data_AF-E9RTB5-F1
#
_entry.id   AF-E9RTB5-F1
#
_cell.length_a   1.000
_cell.length_b   1.000
_cell.length_c   1.000
_cell.angle_alpha   90.00
_cell.angle_beta   90.00
_cell.angle_gamma   90.00
#
_symmetry.space_group_name_H-M   'P 1'
#
loop_
_entity.id
_entity.type
_entity.pdbx_description
1 polymer ?
#
loop_
_entity_poly.entity_id
_entity_poly.type
_entity_poly.pdbx_seq_one_letter_code
_entity_poly.pdbx_strand_id
1 'polypeptide(L)'
;MGKSKRDKIIENMDSKPLLDINVDVNIPRSIEPFDPKKHKYKCSCCGGGFTSQDRNFQKSNDVLFQANNGYLPWCKNCTDNYVAQMTAVFSYNEELAMRDFCQRAGWNYDENALVASMETYSGHRNRSRISHYAAKKNINCDGRKTYLDSLKHEYTNDQNKVITSKEQIKEQELSLSAASVDRWGAGLGSEVDYKNLDEHYRMLKKNNPNCDNNQEIFIKSLCNINMLALRALRNGDSDKYIKLTDQYSKTFTKAGLSAIQETDNSANEPLGVTLATISQYTPEEYYKDKELYKDFDKIGDYFDRFVKRPLRNLMSGTTDRDPEYFVKDEDDVDE
;
A
#
# COMPACT_ATOMS: atom_id res chain seq x y z
N MET A 1 -4.76 -5.76 38.20
CA MET A 1 -4.06 -4.52 37.80
C MET A 1 -5.11 -3.49 37.41
N GLY A 2 -5.18 -2.33 38.07
CA GLY A 2 -6.13 -1.29 37.69
C GLY A 2 -5.68 -0.62 36.38
N LYS A 3 -6.61 -0.35 35.46
CA LYS A 3 -6.35 0.42 34.23
C LYS A 3 -5.74 1.79 34.58
N SER A 4 -4.72 2.22 33.83
CA SER A 4 -4.12 3.55 34.00
C SER A 4 -5.17 4.63 33.71
N LYS A 5 -4.98 5.83 34.27
CA LYS A 5 -5.86 6.98 33.97
C LYS A 5 -5.84 7.32 32.47
N ARG A 6 -4.68 7.16 31.82
CA ARG A 6 -4.53 7.36 30.38
C ARG A 6 -5.36 6.36 29.58
N ASP A 7 -5.29 5.08 29.93
CA ASP A 7 -6.03 4.01 29.24
C ASP A 7 -7.55 4.26 29.27
N LYS A 8 -8.08 4.77 30.40
CA LYS A 8 -9.50 5.12 30.53
C LYS A 8 -9.89 6.30 29.63
N ILE A 9 -9.02 7.30 29.48
CA ILE A 9 -9.26 8.44 28.60
C ILE A 9 -9.30 7.96 27.13
N ILE A 10 -8.34 7.13 26.72
CA ILE A 10 -8.31 6.57 25.36
C ILE A 10 -9.57 5.73 25.09
N GLU A 11 -9.95 4.84 26.02
CA GLU A 11 -11.17 4.03 25.93
C GLU A 11 -12.43 4.90 25.76
N ASN A 12 -12.53 6.01 26.48
CA ASN A 12 -13.63 6.96 26.34
C ASN A 12 -13.60 7.72 25.00
N MET A 13 -12.41 8.08 24.49
CA MET A 13 -12.23 8.76 23.20
C MET A 13 -12.67 7.88 22.02
N ASP A 14 -12.35 6.59 22.08
CA ASP A 14 -12.63 5.61 21.03
C ASP A 14 -14.03 4.98 21.15
N SER A 15 -14.74 5.24 22.26
CA SER A 15 -16.08 4.71 22.48
C SER A 15 -17.09 5.26 21.47
N LYS A 16 -18.05 4.40 21.06
CA LYS A 16 -19.16 4.83 20.22
C LYS A 16 -19.99 5.87 20.98
N PRO A 17 -20.32 7.03 20.36
CA PRO A 17 -21.10 8.05 21.03
C PRO A 17 -22.50 7.53 21.37
N LEU A 18 -22.81 7.48 22.67
CA LEU A 18 -24.14 7.19 23.20
C LEU A 18 -24.80 8.51 23.60
N LEU A 19 -25.90 8.85 22.94
CA LEU A 19 -26.59 10.13 23.12
C LEU A 19 -27.83 9.96 24.00
N ASP A 20 -27.93 10.76 25.06
CA ASP A 20 -29.18 10.94 25.79
C ASP A 20 -30.02 12.02 25.09
N ILE A 21 -31.08 11.58 24.41
CA ILE A 21 -31.99 12.44 23.65
C ILE A 21 -32.89 13.31 24.54
N ASN A 22 -32.93 13.08 25.85
CA ASN A 22 -33.78 13.82 26.78
C ASN A 22 -33.10 15.05 27.39
N VAL A 23 -31.80 15.22 27.15
CA VAL A 23 -31.04 16.36 27.67
C VAL A 23 -31.36 17.60 26.84
N ASP A 24 -32.00 18.59 27.46
CA ASP A 24 -32.20 19.90 26.84
C ASP A 24 -30.95 20.77 26.97
N VAL A 25 -30.54 21.36 25.85
CA VAL A 25 -29.30 22.14 25.75
C VAL A 25 -29.69 23.61 25.63
N ASN A 26 -29.51 24.36 26.71
CA ASN A 26 -29.88 25.76 26.79
C ASN A 26 -28.87 26.56 27.61
N ILE A 27 -28.33 27.63 27.01
CA ILE A 27 -27.45 28.58 27.70
C ILE A 27 -28.28 29.80 28.10
N PRO A 28 -28.46 30.07 29.41
CA PRO A 28 -29.25 31.20 29.87
C PRO A 28 -28.61 32.53 29.44
N ARG A 29 -29.47 33.54 29.22
CA ARG A 29 -29.02 34.91 28.93
C ARG A 29 -28.30 35.51 30.14
N SER A 30 -27.32 36.35 29.86
CA SER A 30 -26.57 37.07 30.90
C SER A 30 -27.49 38.03 31.65
N ILE A 31 -27.32 38.10 32.97
CA ILE A 31 -27.99 39.09 33.83
C ILE A 31 -27.55 40.51 33.44
N GLU A 32 -26.29 40.67 33.06
CA GLU A 32 -25.72 41.90 32.54
C GLU A 32 -25.65 41.85 31.01
N PRO A 33 -26.63 42.41 30.28
CA PRO A 33 -26.62 42.42 28.82
C PRO A 33 -25.58 43.40 28.27
N PHE A 34 -25.21 43.20 27.01
CA PHE A 34 -24.32 44.12 26.31
C PHE A 34 -24.91 45.53 26.18
N ASP A 35 -24.31 46.46 26.91
CA ASP A 35 -24.46 47.91 26.75
C ASP A 35 -23.26 48.53 25.99
N PRO A 36 -23.46 49.11 24.79
CA PRO A 36 -22.40 49.77 24.01
C PRO A 36 -21.67 50.91 24.73
N LYS A 37 -22.29 51.54 25.74
CA LYS A 37 -21.65 52.62 26.52
C LYS A 37 -20.64 52.10 27.54
N LYS A 38 -20.81 50.86 28.00
CA LYS A 38 -20.01 50.26 29.09
C LYS A 38 -19.09 49.14 28.60
N HIS A 39 -19.48 48.45 27.53
CA HIS A 39 -18.84 47.23 27.08
C HIS A 39 -18.29 47.38 25.67
N LYS A 40 -17.14 46.74 25.44
CA LYS A 40 -16.49 46.68 24.12
C LYS A 40 -16.75 45.37 23.41
N TYR A 41 -17.06 44.32 24.15
CA TYR A 41 -17.19 42.96 23.64
C TYR A 41 -18.50 42.34 24.08
N LYS A 42 -19.12 41.55 23.20
CA LYS A 42 -20.40 40.88 23.43
C LYS A 42 -20.22 39.38 23.26
N CYS A 43 -20.73 38.59 24.21
CA CYS A 43 -20.83 37.15 24.05
C CYS A 43 -21.96 36.79 23.10
N SER A 44 -21.68 35.99 22.08
CA SER A 44 -22.66 35.48 21.11
C SER A 44 -23.69 34.51 21.71
N CYS A 45 -23.32 33.74 22.74
CA CYS A 45 -24.22 32.80 23.41
C CYS A 45 -25.16 33.51 24.40
N CYS A 46 -24.65 33.98 25.54
CA CYS A 46 -25.49 34.56 26.59
C CYS A 46 -25.88 36.03 26.35
N GLY A 47 -25.26 36.72 25.39
CA GLY A 47 -25.50 38.15 25.13
C GLY A 47 -24.84 39.12 26.12
N GLY A 48 -24.04 38.61 27.06
CA GLY A 48 -23.38 39.41 28.09
C GLY A 48 -22.33 40.38 27.54
N GLY A 49 -22.21 41.55 28.17
CA GLY A 49 -21.23 42.57 27.82
C GLY A 49 -19.95 42.48 28.65
N PHE A 50 -18.80 42.77 28.02
CA PHE A 50 -17.49 42.71 28.66
C PHE A 50 -16.60 43.89 28.25
N THR A 51 -15.72 44.33 29.15
CA THR A 51 -14.74 45.40 28.91
C THR A 51 -13.42 44.90 28.32
N SER A 52 -13.04 43.65 28.58
CA SER A 52 -11.80 43.03 28.07
C SER A 52 -12.03 41.62 27.52
N GLN A 53 -11.26 41.23 26.48
CA GLN A 53 -11.31 39.90 25.87
C GLN A 53 -10.47 38.86 26.61
N ASP A 54 -9.25 39.22 27.01
CA ASP A 54 -8.22 38.36 27.61
C ASP A 54 -8.71 37.53 28.82
N ARG A 55 -9.48 38.16 29.71
CA ARG A 55 -9.99 37.52 30.92
C ARG A 55 -11.28 36.74 30.69
N ASN A 56 -12.11 37.16 29.73
CA ASN A 56 -13.48 36.70 29.60
C ASN A 56 -13.70 35.69 28.47
N PHE A 57 -12.83 35.68 27.46
CA PHE A 57 -12.93 34.84 26.27
C PHE A 57 -11.67 33.98 26.14
N GLN A 58 -11.81 32.79 25.56
CA GLN A 58 -10.67 31.89 25.32
C GLN A 58 -10.10 32.14 23.93
N LYS A 59 -8.80 31.88 23.75
CA LYS A 59 -8.14 31.97 22.44
C LYS A 59 -8.25 30.66 21.66
N SER A 60 -8.41 30.80 20.36
CA SER A 60 -8.30 29.75 19.34
C SER A 60 -7.26 30.15 18.29
N ASN A 61 -6.60 29.15 17.71
CA ASN A 61 -5.68 29.33 16.59
C ASN A 61 -6.39 29.16 15.23
N ASP A 62 -7.70 28.89 15.24
CA ASP A 62 -8.49 28.72 14.02
C ASP A 62 -8.53 30.02 13.21
N VAL A 63 -8.43 29.87 11.88
CA VAL A 63 -8.45 30.97 10.93
C VAL A 63 -9.76 31.77 10.99
N LEU A 64 -10.87 31.13 11.37
CA LEU A 64 -12.18 31.76 11.44
C LEU A 64 -12.29 32.85 12.53
N PHE A 65 -11.40 32.84 13.52
CA PHE A 65 -11.44 33.78 14.64
C PHE A 65 -10.35 34.86 14.57
N GLN A 66 -9.59 34.94 13.47
CA GLN A 66 -8.45 35.87 13.34
C GLN A 66 -8.85 37.34 13.48
N ALA A 67 -9.96 37.76 12.84
CA ALA A 67 -10.47 39.13 12.93
C ALA A 67 -10.94 39.52 14.33
N ASN A 68 -11.25 38.53 15.18
CA ASN A 68 -11.59 38.72 16.59
C ASN A 68 -10.35 38.57 17.52
N ASN A 69 -9.16 38.94 17.03
CA ASN A 69 -7.87 38.79 17.73
C ASN A 69 -7.56 37.34 18.15
N GLY A 70 -8.13 36.35 17.45
CA GLY A 70 -8.02 34.93 17.80
C GLY A 70 -8.83 34.53 19.04
N TYR A 71 -9.76 35.36 19.52
CA TYR A 71 -10.66 34.98 20.61
C TYR A 71 -11.94 34.33 20.09
N LEU A 72 -12.45 33.35 20.83
CA LEU A 72 -13.77 32.80 20.60
C LEU A 72 -14.84 33.88 20.80
N PRO A 73 -15.96 33.84 20.06
CA PRO A 73 -17.02 34.84 20.16
C PRO A 73 -17.94 34.63 21.37
N TRP A 74 -17.69 33.63 22.22
CA TRP A 74 -18.44 33.35 23.44
C TRP A 74 -17.55 33.34 24.69
N CYS A 75 -18.12 33.70 25.84
CA CYS A 75 -17.38 33.83 27.08
C CYS A 75 -17.06 32.47 27.71
N LYS A 76 -16.07 32.45 28.61
CA LYS A 76 -15.62 31.26 29.36
C LYS A 76 -16.76 30.55 30.10
N ASN A 77 -17.66 31.32 30.71
CA ASN A 77 -18.82 30.74 31.41
C ASN A 77 -19.77 30.00 30.46
N CYS A 78 -19.94 30.51 29.23
CA CYS A 78 -20.72 29.80 28.21
C CYS A 78 -20.00 28.54 27.73
N THR A 79 -18.67 28.57 27.60
CA THR A 79 -17.88 27.35 27.33
C THR A 79 -18.11 26.30 28.42
N ASP A 80 -18.00 26.68 29.69
CA ASP A 80 -18.14 25.74 30.81
C ASP A 80 -19.54 25.12 30.86
N ASN A 81 -20.59 25.94 30.72
CA ASN A 81 -21.98 25.48 30.67
C ASN A 81 -22.23 24.56 29.46
N TYR A 82 -21.70 24.93 28.29
CA TYR A 82 -21.84 24.13 27.08
C TYR A 82 -21.23 22.74 27.24
N VAL A 83 -19.97 22.67 27.70
CA VAL A 83 -19.30 21.38 27.90
C VAL A 83 -20.01 20.54 28.96
N ALA A 84 -20.48 21.14 30.06
CA ALA A 84 -21.24 20.41 31.07
C ALA A 84 -22.54 19.79 30.51
N GLN A 85 -23.28 20.53 29.68
CA GLN A 85 -24.48 20.02 29.03
C GLN A 85 -24.16 18.96 27.98
N MET A 86 -23.10 19.15 27.19
CA MET A 86 -22.63 18.13 26.24
C MET A 86 -22.19 16.85 26.95
N THR A 87 -21.53 16.94 28.10
CA THR A 87 -21.17 15.76 28.91
C THR A 87 -22.43 14.98 29.31
N ALA A 88 -23.53 15.66 29.68
CA ALA A 88 -24.80 14.99 29.93
C ALA A 88 -25.37 14.35 28.65
N VAL A 89 -25.35 15.04 27.50
CA VAL A 89 -25.77 14.49 26.21
C VAL A 89 -24.97 13.22 25.84
N PHE A 90 -23.66 13.21 26.04
CA PHE A 90 -22.79 12.07 25.75
C PHE A 90 -22.79 11.01 26.86
N SER A 91 -23.90 10.83 27.59
CA SER A 91 -24.05 9.82 28.65
C SER A 91 -22.94 9.87 29.70
N TYR A 92 -22.57 11.08 30.12
CA TYR A 92 -21.47 11.38 31.05
C TYR A 92 -20.05 11.11 30.53
N ASN A 93 -19.88 10.95 29.22
CA ASN A 93 -18.56 10.90 28.59
C ASN A 93 -18.03 12.33 28.31
N GLU A 94 -17.15 12.79 29.19
CA GLU A 94 -16.56 14.13 29.10
C GLU A 94 -15.58 14.25 27.92
N GLU A 95 -14.88 13.18 27.55
CA GLU A 95 -13.92 13.16 26.45
C GLU A 95 -14.61 13.43 25.10
N LEU A 96 -15.78 12.83 24.86
CA LEU A 96 -16.59 13.09 23.66
C LEU A 96 -17.19 14.50 23.66
N ALA A 97 -17.64 14.99 24.82
CA ALA A 97 -18.11 16.37 24.96
C ALA A 97 -17.00 17.40 24.66
N MET A 98 -15.78 17.13 25.14
CA MET A 98 -14.61 17.93 24.83
C MET A 98 -14.23 17.84 23.35
N ARG A 99 -14.42 16.69 22.69
CA ARG A 99 -14.20 16.53 21.24
C ARG A 99 -15.13 17.44 20.43
N ASP A 100 -16.44 17.40 20.71
CA ASP A 100 -17.43 18.28 20.07
C ASP A 100 -17.09 19.76 20.27
N PHE A 101 -16.72 20.14 21.50
CA PHE A 101 -16.32 21.52 21.76
C PHE A 101 -15.04 21.91 21.02
N CYS A 102 -14.02 21.04 21.00
CA CYS A 102 -12.77 21.31 20.27
C CYS A 102 -13.01 21.52 18.78
N GLN A 103 -13.91 20.73 18.17
CA GLN A 103 -14.32 20.90 16.78
C GLN A 103 -14.92 22.30 16.54
N ARG A 104 -15.85 22.73 17.39
CA ARG A 104 -16.52 24.04 17.26
C ARG A 104 -15.61 25.23 17.56
N ALA A 105 -14.71 25.06 18.54
CA ALA A 105 -13.76 26.08 18.94
C ALA A 105 -12.52 26.13 18.03
N GLY A 106 -12.37 25.17 17.11
CA GLY A 106 -11.19 25.01 16.27
C GLY A 106 -9.92 24.71 17.08
N TRP A 107 -10.07 24.04 18.22
CA TRP A 107 -8.94 23.62 19.06
C TRP A 107 -8.47 22.23 18.67
N ASN A 108 -7.18 21.98 18.84
CA ASN A 108 -6.70 20.62 18.71
C ASN A 108 -7.34 19.73 19.80
N TYR A 109 -7.62 18.50 19.42
CA TYR A 109 -8.07 17.42 20.29
C TYR A 109 -6.93 16.41 20.44
N ASP A 110 -6.44 16.21 21.66
CA ASP A 110 -5.27 15.34 21.92
C ASP A 110 -5.33 14.67 23.30
N GLU A 111 -4.88 13.41 23.35
CA GLU A 111 -4.87 12.62 24.59
C GLU A 111 -3.95 13.20 25.67
N ASN A 112 -2.77 13.75 25.33
CA ASN A 112 -1.83 14.28 26.31
C ASN A 112 -2.41 15.55 26.96
N ALA A 113 -3.08 16.38 26.17
CA ALA A 113 -3.77 17.57 26.68
C ALA A 113 -4.96 17.19 27.58
N LEU A 114 -5.71 16.13 27.23
CA LEU A 114 -6.81 15.62 28.06
C LEU A 114 -6.30 15.08 29.39
N VAL A 115 -5.22 14.28 29.39
CA VAL A 115 -4.58 13.75 30.60
C VAL A 115 -4.10 14.89 31.50
N ALA A 116 -3.35 15.86 30.94
CA ALA A 116 -2.84 17.01 31.70
C ALA A 116 -3.96 17.90 32.27
N SER A 117 -5.08 18.02 31.56
CA SER A 117 -6.26 18.76 32.06
C SER A 117 -6.87 18.09 33.29
N MET A 118 -6.91 16.76 33.32
CA MET A 118 -7.47 15.98 34.42
C MET A 118 -6.58 16.05 35.69
N GLU A 119 -5.27 15.99 35.51
CA GLU A 119 -4.31 16.09 36.62
C GLU A 119 -4.39 17.46 37.30
N THR A 120 -4.41 18.53 36.51
CA THR A 120 -4.46 19.90 37.06
C THR A 120 -5.82 20.28 37.64
N TYR A 121 -6.91 19.70 37.11
CA TYR A 121 -8.26 19.84 37.68
C TYR A 121 -8.34 19.29 39.11
N SER A 122 -7.72 18.14 39.37
CA SER A 122 -7.74 17.51 40.69
C SER A 122 -7.05 18.31 41.82
N GLY A 123 -6.20 19.28 41.46
CA GLY A 123 -5.45 20.12 42.41
C GLY A 123 -5.99 21.54 42.60
N HIS A 124 -6.85 22.05 41.72
CA HIS A 124 -7.31 23.44 41.74
C HIS A 124 -8.85 23.54 41.67
N ARG A 125 -9.49 23.82 42.82
CA ARG A 125 -10.96 23.76 42.99
C ARG A 125 -11.80 24.84 42.28
N ASN A 126 -11.17 25.83 41.64
CA ASN A 126 -11.88 27.03 41.16
C ASN A 126 -11.99 27.13 39.63
N ARG A 127 -11.62 26.09 38.86
CA ARG A 127 -11.67 26.10 37.39
C ARG A 127 -12.19 24.79 36.83
N SER A 128 -12.96 24.86 35.75
CA SER A 128 -13.47 23.70 35.00
C SER A 128 -12.34 22.93 34.31
N ARG A 129 -12.53 21.63 34.06
CA ARG A 129 -11.58 20.82 33.29
C ARG A 129 -11.33 21.40 31.89
N ILE A 130 -12.35 21.91 31.21
CA ILE A 130 -12.20 22.56 29.89
C ILE A 130 -11.33 23.83 29.97
N SER A 131 -11.38 24.59 31.06
CA SER A 131 -10.48 25.73 31.27
C SER A 131 -9.03 25.29 31.47
N HIS A 132 -8.80 24.17 32.14
CA HIS A 132 -7.47 23.55 32.24
C HIS A 132 -6.99 23.04 30.88
N TYR A 133 -7.86 22.37 30.13
CA TYR A 133 -7.58 21.94 28.76
C TYR A 133 -7.21 23.11 27.86
N ALA A 134 -7.95 24.22 27.92
CA ALA A 134 -7.69 25.42 27.14
C ALA A 134 -6.26 25.97 27.33
N ALA A 135 -5.67 25.76 28.51
CA ALA A 135 -4.30 26.15 28.85
C ALA A 135 -3.25 25.09 28.45
N LYS A 136 -3.63 23.82 28.33
CA LYS A 136 -2.75 22.69 27.99
C LYS A 136 -2.82 22.24 26.54
N LYS A 137 -3.85 22.66 25.79
CA LYS A 137 -4.14 22.18 24.44
C LYS A 137 -2.96 22.31 23.46
N ASN A 138 -2.13 23.34 23.58
CA ASN A 138 -0.98 23.51 22.68
C ASN A 138 0.34 22.92 23.23
N ILE A 139 0.32 22.31 24.42
CA ILE A 139 1.50 21.79 25.10
C ILE A 139 1.59 20.29 24.82
N ASN A 140 2.77 19.80 24.46
CA ASN A 140 3.03 18.37 24.21
C ASN A 140 2.10 17.71 23.18
N CYS A 141 1.70 18.48 22.16
CA CYS A 141 0.83 18.03 21.06
C CYS A 141 1.54 18.04 19.71
N ASP A 142 2.87 17.88 19.68
CA ASP A 142 3.68 17.80 18.44
C ASP A 142 3.45 18.95 17.45
N GLY A 143 3.23 20.17 17.98
CA GLY A 143 3.00 21.36 17.17
C GLY A 143 1.58 21.52 16.63
N ARG A 144 0.66 20.58 16.89
CA ARG A 144 -0.77 20.68 16.52
C ARG A 144 -1.44 21.80 17.32
N LYS A 145 -2.18 22.67 16.63
CA LYS A 145 -2.75 23.90 17.21
C LYS A 145 -4.24 24.05 16.94
N THR A 146 -4.74 23.42 15.89
CA THR A 146 -6.13 23.50 15.44
C THR A 146 -6.78 22.12 15.39
N TYR A 147 -8.11 22.08 15.31
CA TYR A 147 -8.83 20.81 15.16
C TYR A 147 -8.47 20.11 13.84
N LEU A 148 -8.22 20.87 12.78
CA LEU A 148 -7.76 20.33 11.49
C LEU A 148 -6.42 19.61 11.61
N ASP A 149 -5.51 20.08 12.46
CA ASP A 149 -4.24 19.39 12.70
C ASP A 149 -4.46 18.04 13.41
N SER A 150 -5.43 17.96 14.32
CA SER A 150 -5.85 16.69 14.93
C SER A 150 -6.42 15.74 13.89
N LEU A 151 -7.29 16.20 12.98
CA LEU A 151 -7.85 15.35 11.91
C LEU A 151 -6.75 14.83 10.96
N LYS A 152 -5.79 15.67 10.56
CA LYS A 152 -4.65 15.24 9.73
C LYS A 152 -3.81 14.18 10.42
N HIS A 153 -3.61 14.33 11.73
CA HIS A 153 -2.87 13.38 12.55
C HIS A 153 -3.65 12.05 12.70
N GLU A 154 -4.95 12.10 12.99
CA GLU A 154 -5.84 10.93 13.02
C GLU A 154 -5.81 10.20 11.67
N TYR A 155 -5.99 10.92 10.55
CA TYR A 155 -5.93 10.34 9.21
C TYR A 155 -4.59 9.65 8.92
N THR A 156 -3.48 10.30 9.25
CA THR A 156 -2.14 9.73 9.03
C THR A 156 -1.92 8.49 9.90
N ASN A 157 -2.40 8.50 11.13
CA ASN A 157 -2.31 7.34 12.02
C ASN A 157 -3.23 6.21 11.57
N ASP A 158 -4.45 6.51 11.12
CA ASP A 158 -5.40 5.52 10.60
C ASP A 158 -4.88 4.85 9.32
N GLN A 159 -4.24 5.62 8.42
CA GLN A 159 -3.57 5.03 7.25
C GLN A 159 -2.43 4.08 7.61
N ASN A 160 -1.84 4.24 8.80
CA ASN A 160 -0.75 3.43 9.30
C ASN A 160 -1.21 2.36 10.31
N LYS A 161 -2.50 2.32 10.69
CA LYS A 161 -3.04 1.29 11.58
C LYS A 161 -2.94 -0.07 10.92
N VAL A 162 -2.25 -0.98 11.59
CA VAL A 162 -2.12 -2.38 11.16
C VAL A 162 -3.43 -3.08 11.48
N ILE A 163 -4.00 -3.75 10.48
CA ILE A 163 -5.20 -4.59 10.67
C ILE A 163 -4.76 -5.87 11.36
N THR A 164 -5.13 -6.03 12.62
CA THR A 164 -4.67 -7.15 13.47
C THR A 164 -5.65 -8.31 13.52
N SER A 165 -6.94 -8.11 13.20
CA SER A 165 -7.92 -9.21 13.17
C SER A 165 -9.05 -9.02 12.17
N LYS A 166 -9.79 -10.11 11.91
CA LYS A 166 -10.95 -10.12 10.99
C LYS A 166 -12.15 -9.37 11.58
N GLU A 167 -12.29 -9.34 12.90
CA GLU A 167 -13.41 -8.64 13.57
C GLU A 167 -13.33 -7.12 13.36
N GLN A 168 -12.12 -6.54 13.31
CA GLN A 168 -11.91 -5.11 13.08
C GLN A 168 -12.47 -4.61 11.75
N ILE A 169 -12.51 -5.46 10.71
CA ILE A 169 -13.06 -5.10 9.39
C ILE A 169 -14.57 -4.90 9.45
N LYS A 170 -15.28 -5.71 10.24
CA LYS A 170 -16.74 -5.62 10.38
C LYS A 170 -17.15 -4.42 11.24
N GLU A 171 -16.33 -4.05 12.23
CA GLU A 171 -16.63 -2.95 13.15
C GLU A 171 -16.29 -1.56 12.57
N GLN A 172 -15.31 -1.47 11.67
CA GLN A 172 -14.82 -0.20 11.11
C GLN A 172 -15.33 0.12 9.69
N GLU A 173 -16.29 -0.65 9.15
CA GLU A 173 -16.80 -0.50 7.76
C GLU A 173 -15.70 -0.39 6.68
N LEU A 174 -14.56 -1.07 6.88
CA LEU A 174 -13.46 -1.01 5.93
C LEU A 174 -13.86 -1.69 4.61
N SER A 175 -13.41 -1.15 3.48
CA SER A 175 -13.74 -1.66 2.14
C SER A 175 -13.06 -3.00 1.77
N LEU A 176 -12.51 -3.69 2.76
CA LEU A 176 -11.76 -4.93 2.59
C LEU A 176 -12.67 -6.14 2.69
N SER A 177 -12.48 -7.09 1.76
CA SER A 177 -13.17 -8.37 1.83
C SER A 177 -12.52 -9.26 2.90
N ALA A 178 -13.32 -9.98 3.68
CA ALA A 178 -12.79 -10.98 4.63
C ALA A 178 -11.86 -12.02 3.95
N ALA A 179 -12.12 -12.31 2.67
CA ALA A 179 -11.29 -13.17 1.83
C ALA A 179 -9.87 -12.64 1.60
N SER A 180 -9.67 -11.32 1.61
CA SER A 180 -8.35 -10.69 1.50
C SER A 180 -7.51 -11.01 2.76
N VAL A 181 -8.10 -10.93 3.95
CA VAL A 181 -7.41 -11.30 5.20
C VAL A 181 -7.17 -12.80 5.29
N ASP A 182 -8.08 -13.63 4.79
CA ASP A 182 -7.86 -15.09 4.73
C ASP A 182 -6.70 -15.47 3.81
N ARG A 183 -6.55 -14.77 2.68
CA ARG A 183 -5.51 -15.05 1.69
C ARG A 183 -4.12 -14.64 2.17
N TRP A 184 -4.01 -13.46 2.78
CA TRP A 184 -2.72 -12.85 3.13
C TRP A 184 -2.34 -13.10 4.58
N GLY A 185 -3.31 -13.30 5.47
CA GLY A 185 -3.11 -13.36 6.92
C GLY A 185 -3.28 -11.99 7.58
N ALA A 186 -3.64 -11.98 8.86
CA ALA A 186 -3.79 -10.76 9.64
C ALA A 186 -2.42 -10.23 10.12
N GLY A 187 -2.32 -8.91 10.35
CA GLY A 187 -1.10 -8.27 10.86
C GLY A 187 -0.07 -7.83 9.83
N LEU A 188 -0.31 -8.03 8.53
CA LEU A 188 0.65 -7.68 7.47
C LEU A 188 0.75 -6.18 7.18
N GLY A 189 -0.32 -5.39 7.39
CA GLY A 189 -0.33 -3.99 7.02
C GLY A 189 -1.64 -3.23 7.20
N SER A 190 -1.67 -2.00 6.68
CA SER A 190 -2.86 -1.16 6.65
C SER A 190 -3.76 -1.53 5.45
N GLU A 191 -4.94 -0.92 5.37
CA GLU A 191 -5.90 -1.19 4.29
C GLU A 191 -5.29 -1.02 2.89
N VAL A 192 -4.44 -0.01 2.72
CA VAL A 192 -3.74 0.27 1.46
C VAL A 192 -2.87 -0.91 1.04
N ASP A 193 -2.26 -1.61 2.00
CA ASP A 193 -1.36 -2.71 1.72
C ASP A 193 -2.13 -3.96 1.25
N TYR A 194 -3.28 -4.26 1.86
CA TYR A 194 -4.15 -5.35 1.37
C TYR A 194 -4.71 -5.05 -0.02
N LYS A 195 -5.06 -3.79 -0.32
CA LYS A 195 -5.49 -3.39 -1.67
C LYS A 195 -4.39 -3.62 -2.70
N ASN A 196 -3.15 -3.22 -2.39
CA ASN A 196 -2.00 -3.46 -3.28
C ASN A 196 -1.73 -4.95 -3.49
N LEU A 197 -1.83 -5.76 -2.43
CA LEU A 197 -1.66 -7.21 -2.51
C LEU A 197 -2.70 -7.85 -3.45
N ASP A 198 -3.97 -7.50 -3.30
CA ASP A 198 -5.04 -8.05 -4.12
C ASP A 198 -5.00 -7.55 -5.58
N GLU A 199 -4.68 -6.28 -5.80
CA GLU A 199 -4.53 -5.73 -7.16
C GLU A 199 -3.38 -6.40 -7.91
N HIS A 200 -2.22 -6.55 -7.25
CA HIS A 200 -1.06 -7.23 -7.83
C HIS A 200 -1.34 -8.71 -8.09
N TYR A 201 -2.04 -9.39 -7.18
CA TYR A 201 -2.45 -10.78 -7.35
C TYR A 201 -3.38 -10.95 -8.55
N ARG A 202 -4.38 -10.06 -8.72
CA ARG A 202 -5.28 -10.09 -9.89
C ARG A 202 -4.50 -9.86 -11.18
N MET A 203 -3.55 -8.92 -11.20
CA MET A 203 -2.70 -8.66 -12.36
C MET A 203 -1.88 -9.90 -12.74
N LEU A 204 -1.21 -10.54 -11.76
CA LEU A 204 -0.40 -11.74 -12.01
C LEU A 204 -1.24 -12.92 -12.50
N LYS A 205 -2.42 -13.17 -11.91
CA LYS A 205 -3.33 -14.24 -12.36
C LYS A 205 -3.93 -13.95 -13.74
N LYS A 206 -4.27 -12.69 -14.06
CA LYS A 206 -4.78 -12.30 -15.38
C LYS A 206 -3.75 -12.56 -16.48
N ASN A 207 -2.48 -12.28 -16.21
CA ASN A 207 -1.40 -12.47 -17.17
C ASN A 207 -0.91 -13.93 -17.26
N ASN A 208 -1.26 -14.78 -16.27
CA ASN A 208 -0.81 -16.17 -16.19
C ASN A 208 -1.99 -17.12 -15.87
N PRO A 209 -2.90 -17.37 -16.82
CA PRO A 209 -4.15 -18.11 -16.58
C PRO A 209 -3.95 -19.59 -16.23
N ASN A 210 -2.84 -20.21 -16.66
CA ASN A 210 -2.55 -21.64 -16.43
C ASN A 210 -1.62 -21.91 -15.22
N CYS A 211 -1.64 -21.02 -14.23
CA CYS A 211 -0.81 -21.14 -13.02
C CYS A 211 -1.14 -22.41 -12.22
N ASP A 212 -0.15 -23.26 -11.96
CA ASP A 212 -0.29 -24.42 -11.08
C ASP A 212 -0.27 -24.04 -9.58
N ASN A 213 -0.55 -25.00 -8.69
CA ASN A 213 -0.56 -24.78 -7.24
C ASN A 213 0.82 -24.39 -6.67
N ASN A 214 1.92 -24.82 -7.30
CA ASN A 214 3.29 -24.51 -6.85
C ASN A 214 3.66 -23.08 -7.26
N GLN A 215 3.29 -22.66 -8.46
CA GLN A 215 3.40 -21.30 -8.98
C GLN A 215 2.56 -20.32 -8.15
N GLU A 216 1.43 -20.76 -7.59
CA GLU A 216 0.61 -19.92 -6.72
C GLU A 216 1.36 -19.49 -5.43
N ILE A 217 2.23 -20.35 -4.89
CA ILE A 217 3.10 -19.98 -3.75
C ILE A 217 4.02 -18.83 -4.14
N PHE A 218 4.60 -18.89 -5.33
CA PHE A 218 5.47 -17.83 -5.83
C PHE A 218 4.70 -16.54 -6.15
N ILE A 219 3.49 -16.63 -6.70
CA ILE A 219 2.62 -15.45 -6.93
C ILE A 219 2.32 -14.75 -5.60
N LYS A 220 1.98 -15.49 -4.54
CA LYS A 220 1.77 -14.90 -3.21
C LYS A 220 3.05 -14.26 -2.67
N SER A 221 4.21 -14.88 -2.86
CA SER A 221 5.51 -14.31 -2.49
C SER A 221 5.79 -13.00 -3.25
N LEU A 222 5.56 -12.97 -4.57
CA LEU A 222 5.73 -11.79 -5.41
C LEU A 222 4.85 -10.62 -4.96
N CYS A 223 3.59 -10.88 -4.59
CA CYS A 223 2.70 -9.85 -4.06
C CYS A 223 3.26 -9.25 -2.76
N ASN A 224 3.75 -10.08 -1.84
CA ASN A 224 4.38 -9.61 -0.59
C ASN A 224 5.64 -8.79 -0.86
N ILE A 225 6.51 -9.23 -1.77
CA ILE A 225 7.73 -8.49 -2.13
C ILE A 225 7.37 -7.13 -2.75
N ASN A 226 6.38 -7.09 -3.65
CA ASN A 226 5.90 -5.85 -4.26
C ASN A 226 5.34 -4.87 -3.23
N MET A 227 4.52 -5.36 -2.28
CA MET A 227 4.02 -4.54 -1.17
C MET A 227 5.16 -3.96 -0.33
N LEU A 228 6.17 -4.76 0.01
CA LEU A 228 7.34 -4.28 0.74
C LEU A 228 8.15 -3.24 -0.05
N ALA A 229 8.26 -3.40 -1.37
CA ALA A 229 8.94 -2.43 -2.23
C ALA A 229 8.20 -1.09 -2.25
N LEU A 230 6.87 -1.10 -2.38
CA LEU A 230 6.05 0.12 -2.28
C LEU A 230 6.20 0.82 -0.93
N ARG A 231 6.29 0.07 0.17
CA ARG A 231 6.57 0.65 1.50
C ARG A 231 7.95 1.28 1.59
N ALA A 232 8.98 0.63 1.06
CA ALA A 232 10.34 1.18 1.03
C ALA A 232 10.36 2.50 0.24
N LEU A 233 9.64 2.56 -0.89
CA LEU A 233 9.51 3.76 -1.70
C LEU A 233 8.79 4.90 -0.93
N ARG A 234 7.68 4.61 -0.23
CA ARG A 234 6.97 5.61 0.59
C ARG A 234 7.83 6.16 1.72
N ASN A 235 8.68 5.31 2.30
CA ASN A 235 9.57 5.70 3.40
C ASN A 235 10.88 6.37 2.92
N GLY A 236 11.10 6.46 1.61
CA GLY A 236 12.32 7.03 1.03
C GLY A 236 13.57 6.16 1.18
N ASP A 237 13.42 4.86 1.47
CA ASP A 237 14.53 3.91 1.65
C ASP A 237 14.91 3.27 0.31
N SER A 238 15.80 3.95 -0.43
CA SER A 238 16.25 3.52 -1.76
C SER A 238 17.02 2.19 -1.75
N ASP A 239 17.83 1.95 -0.71
CA ASP A 239 18.66 0.75 -0.63
C ASP A 239 17.83 -0.50 -0.42
N LYS A 240 16.80 -0.41 0.44
CA LYS A 240 15.85 -1.50 0.64
C LYS A 240 14.99 -1.73 -0.59
N TYR A 241 14.58 -0.67 -1.28
CA TYR A 241 13.82 -0.78 -2.53
C TYR A 241 14.60 -1.55 -3.62
N ILE A 242 15.88 -1.24 -3.82
CA ILE A 242 16.73 -1.93 -4.79
C ILE A 242 16.83 -3.42 -4.47
N LYS A 243 17.08 -3.78 -3.20
CA LYS A 243 17.16 -5.18 -2.75
C LYS A 243 15.85 -5.94 -2.99
N LEU A 244 14.72 -5.32 -2.68
CA LEU A 244 13.40 -5.93 -2.88
C LEU A 244 13.05 -6.09 -4.35
N THR A 245 13.45 -5.14 -5.20
CA THR A 245 13.25 -5.21 -6.65
C THR A 245 14.09 -6.34 -7.27
N ASP A 246 15.34 -6.48 -6.87
CA ASP A 246 16.20 -7.60 -7.28
C ASP A 246 15.62 -8.96 -6.83
N GLN A 247 15.15 -9.04 -5.57
CA GLN A 247 14.48 -10.23 -5.05
C GLN A 247 13.17 -10.54 -5.78
N TYR A 248 12.42 -9.51 -6.18
CA TYR A 248 11.21 -9.66 -6.98
C TYR A 248 11.54 -10.30 -8.33
N SER A 249 12.51 -9.76 -9.06
CA SER A 249 12.95 -10.29 -10.36
C SER A 249 13.41 -11.74 -10.25
N LYS A 250 14.22 -12.07 -9.24
CA LYS A 250 14.68 -13.45 -8.99
C LYS A 250 13.52 -14.41 -8.70
N THR A 251 12.56 -13.98 -7.88
CA THR A 251 11.36 -14.78 -7.58
C THR A 251 10.48 -14.95 -8.82
N PHE A 252 10.39 -13.92 -9.66
CA PHE A 252 9.60 -13.93 -10.89
C PHE A 252 10.16 -14.94 -11.90
N THR A 253 11.48 -14.95 -12.11
CA THR A 253 12.15 -15.95 -12.96
C THR A 253 11.97 -17.37 -12.41
N LYS A 254 12.14 -17.56 -11.09
CA LYS A 254 11.96 -18.88 -10.45
C LYS A 254 10.53 -19.42 -10.55
N ALA A 255 9.54 -18.52 -10.60
CA ALA A 255 8.14 -18.89 -10.75
C ALA A 255 7.81 -19.40 -12.16
N GLY A 256 8.71 -19.24 -13.14
CA GLY A 256 8.46 -19.63 -14.53
C GLY A 256 7.37 -18.78 -15.19
N LEU A 257 7.07 -17.59 -14.65
CA LEU A 257 6.07 -16.65 -15.17
C LEU A 257 6.61 -15.80 -16.34
N SER A 258 7.73 -16.22 -16.92
CA SER A 258 8.33 -15.56 -18.09
C SER A 258 7.30 -15.44 -19.20
N ALA A 259 7.28 -14.28 -19.87
CA ALA A 259 6.64 -14.16 -21.17
C ALA A 259 7.13 -15.34 -22.02
N ILE A 260 6.21 -16.05 -22.67
CA ILE A 260 6.53 -17.07 -23.65
C ILE A 260 7.30 -16.36 -24.76
N GLN A 261 8.61 -16.24 -24.61
CA GLN A 261 9.49 -15.98 -25.72
C GLN A 261 9.60 -17.34 -26.41
N GLU A 262 8.97 -17.46 -27.57
CA GLU A 262 9.38 -18.45 -28.55
C GLU A 262 10.80 -18.09 -28.98
N THR A 263 11.78 -18.49 -28.16
CA THR A 263 13.18 -18.41 -28.56
C THR A 263 13.42 -19.54 -29.54
N ASP A 264 13.47 -19.21 -30.83
CA ASP A 264 13.96 -20.10 -31.87
C ASP A 264 15.43 -20.43 -31.58
N ASN A 265 15.66 -21.57 -30.94
CA ASN A 265 17.00 -22.07 -30.63
C ASN A 265 17.65 -22.84 -31.79
N SER A 266 17.01 -22.91 -32.97
CA SER A 266 17.54 -23.65 -34.12
C SER A 266 18.93 -23.18 -34.55
N ALA A 267 19.25 -21.90 -34.33
CA ALA A 267 20.56 -21.33 -34.62
C ALA A 267 21.67 -21.73 -33.62
N ASN A 268 21.31 -22.21 -32.43
CA ASN A 268 22.26 -22.60 -31.37
C ASN A 268 22.42 -24.13 -31.27
N GLU A 269 21.61 -24.90 -31.98
CA GLU A 269 21.68 -26.36 -31.98
C GLU A 269 22.53 -26.86 -33.16
N PRO A 270 23.46 -27.82 -32.95
CA PRO A 270 24.14 -28.48 -34.04
C PRO A 270 23.13 -29.16 -34.97
N LEU A 271 23.37 -29.13 -36.29
CA LEU A 271 22.51 -29.73 -37.32
C LEU A 271 22.03 -31.15 -36.96
N GLY A 272 22.90 -31.96 -36.33
CA GLY A 272 22.56 -33.32 -35.90
C GLY A 272 21.49 -33.41 -34.81
N VAL A 273 21.41 -32.44 -33.90
CA VAL A 273 20.35 -32.36 -32.87
C VAL A 273 19.03 -31.98 -33.51
N THR A 274 19.05 -31.03 -34.43
CA THR A 274 17.87 -30.63 -35.20
C THR A 274 17.34 -31.79 -36.05
N LEU A 275 18.22 -32.54 -36.72
CA LEU A 275 17.84 -33.75 -37.46
C LEU A 275 17.22 -34.79 -36.52
N ALA A 276 17.83 -35.06 -35.37
CA ALA A 276 17.30 -36.03 -34.41
C ALA A 276 15.90 -35.64 -33.90
N THR A 277 15.67 -34.34 -33.62
CA THR A 277 14.35 -33.83 -33.25
C THR A 277 13.34 -33.99 -34.38
N ILE A 278 13.71 -33.67 -35.62
CA ILE A 278 12.84 -33.88 -36.79
C ILE A 278 12.49 -35.36 -36.92
N SER A 279 13.47 -36.27 -36.84
CA SER A 279 13.25 -37.72 -36.96
C SER A 279 12.39 -38.29 -35.82
N GLN A 280 12.27 -37.64 -34.65
CA GLN A 280 11.33 -38.06 -33.59
C GLN A 280 9.86 -37.86 -33.99
N TYR A 281 9.54 -36.77 -34.69
CA TYR A 281 8.18 -36.42 -35.07
C TYR A 281 7.82 -36.86 -36.49
N THR A 282 8.82 -36.95 -37.38
CA THR A 282 8.69 -37.41 -38.76
C THR A 282 9.78 -38.45 -39.07
N PRO A 283 9.66 -39.69 -38.55
CA PRO A 283 10.69 -40.69 -38.74
C PRO A 283 10.75 -41.14 -40.20
N GLU A 284 11.95 -41.11 -40.77
CA GLU A 284 12.20 -41.44 -42.18
C GLU A 284 11.76 -42.85 -42.59
N GLU A 285 11.69 -43.79 -41.64
CA GLU A 285 11.28 -45.16 -41.89
C GLU A 285 9.81 -45.31 -42.33
N TYR A 286 8.95 -44.35 -41.99
CA TYR A 286 7.51 -44.41 -42.27
C TYR A 286 7.10 -43.77 -43.60
N TYR A 287 8.03 -43.20 -44.37
CA TYR A 287 7.73 -42.71 -45.71
C TYR A 287 7.36 -43.89 -46.63
N LYS A 288 6.20 -43.79 -47.30
CA LYS A 288 5.68 -44.81 -48.22
C LYS A 288 6.60 -45.04 -49.42
N ASP A 289 7.24 -43.98 -49.90
CA ASP A 289 8.19 -44.03 -51.00
C ASP A 289 9.58 -43.69 -50.47
N LYS A 290 10.40 -44.72 -50.29
CA LYS A 290 11.79 -44.58 -49.80
C LYS A 290 12.75 -44.07 -50.87
N GLU A 291 12.35 -44.09 -52.14
CA GLU A 291 13.20 -43.59 -53.24
C GLU A 291 13.08 -42.07 -53.38
N LEU A 292 12.02 -41.44 -52.84
CA LEU A 292 11.75 -40.00 -52.95
C LEU A 292 12.91 -39.12 -52.46
N TYR A 293 13.65 -39.56 -51.45
CA TYR A 293 14.77 -38.83 -50.84
C TYR A 293 16.12 -39.53 -50.99
N LYS A 294 16.19 -40.62 -51.74
CA LYS A 294 17.42 -41.39 -51.90
C LYS A 294 18.44 -40.57 -52.70
N ASP A 295 19.52 -40.21 -52.03
CA ASP A 295 20.61 -39.41 -52.60
C ASP A 295 20.14 -38.13 -53.31
N PHE A 296 19.14 -37.45 -52.74
CA PHE A 296 18.51 -36.28 -53.34
C PHE A 296 19.52 -35.15 -53.66
N ASP A 297 20.52 -34.98 -52.81
CA ASP A 297 21.59 -33.99 -52.95
C ASP A 297 22.84 -34.53 -53.67
N LYS A 298 22.81 -35.79 -54.12
CA LYS A 298 23.92 -36.50 -54.78
C LYS A 298 25.19 -36.60 -53.92
N ILE A 299 25.06 -36.50 -52.60
CA ILE A 299 26.21 -36.64 -51.69
C ILE A 299 26.79 -38.06 -51.71
N GLY A 300 25.95 -39.07 -51.98
CA GLY A 300 26.33 -40.45 -52.20
C GLY A 300 27.23 -40.59 -53.43
N ASP A 301 26.81 -40.03 -54.56
CA ASP A 301 27.65 -39.96 -55.77
C ASP A 301 28.98 -39.25 -55.50
N TYR A 302 28.96 -38.10 -54.82
CA TYR A 302 30.18 -37.39 -54.42
C TYR A 302 31.10 -38.29 -53.57
N PHE A 303 30.55 -38.95 -52.56
CA PHE A 303 31.32 -39.79 -51.66
C PHE A 303 31.91 -41.01 -52.38
N ASP A 304 31.16 -41.61 -53.30
CA ASP A 304 31.63 -42.74 -54.10
C ASP A 304 32.77 -42.32 -55.06
N ARG A 305 32.61 -41.16 -55.71
CA ARG A 305 33.59 -40.62 -56.66
C ARG A 305 34.87 -40.13 -55.99
N PHE A 306 34.76 -39.33 -54.93
CA PHE A 306 35.91 -38.61 -54.39
C PHE A 306 36.49 -39.24 -53.11
N VAL A 307 35.74 -40.11 -52.43
CA VAL A 307 36.22 -40.78 -51.20
C VAL A 307 36.44 -42.26 -51.46
N LYS A 308 35.41 -43.01 -51.88
CA LYS A 308 35.54 -44.47 -52.03
C LYS A 308 36.44 -44.87 -53.20
N ARG A 309 36.36 -44.23 -54.37
CA ARG A 309 37.22 -44.58 -55.52
C ARG A 309 38.71 -44.45 -55.21
N PRO A 310 39.23 -43.30 -54.70
CA PRO A 310 40.64 -43.21 -54.36
C PRO A 310 41.08 -44.24 -53.32
N LEU A 311 40.25 -44.52 -52.31
CA LEU A 311 40.53 -45.55 -51.31
C LEU A 311 40.54 -46.95 -51.93
N ARG A 312 39.63 -47.25 -52.87
CA ARG A 312 39.60 -48.51 -53.62
C ARG A 312 40.87 -48.67 -54.45
N ASN A 313 41.28 -47.62 -55.17
CA ASN A 313 42.52 -47.59 -55.94
C ASN A 313 43.73 -47.85 -55.03
N LEU A 314 43.77 -47.23 -53.86
CA LEU A 314 44.83 -47.44 -52.87
C LEU A 314 44.87 -48.89 -52.36
N MET A 315 43.70 -49.50 -52.08
CA MET A 315 43.62 -50.85 -51.52
C MET A 315 43.83 -51.97 -52.55
N SER A 316 43.39 -51.77 -53.79
CA SER A 316 43.40 -52.79 -54.84
C SER A 316 44.48 -52.57 -55.90
N GLY A 317 45.21 -51.45 -55.85
CA GLY A 317 46.24 -51.09 -56.81
C GLY A 317 45.71 -50.66 -58.18
N THR A 318 44.40 -50.43 -58.32
CA THR A 318 43.78 -49.95 -59.55
C THR A 318 44.03 -48.45 -59.76
N THR A 319 43.93 -47.99 -61.00
CA THR A 319 44.13 -46.59 -61.39
C THR A 319 42.86 -45.98 -62.00
N ASP A 320 41.69 -46.37 -61.48
CA ASP A 320 40.41 -45.89 -61.97
C ASP A 320 40.30 -44.38 -61.78
N ARG A 321 40.11 -43.62 -62.87
CA ARG A 321 39.94 -42.17 -62.85
C ARG A 321 38.47 -41.79 -62.66
N ASP A 322 38.22 -40.54 -62.24
CA ASP A 322 36.86 -39.99 -62.29
C ASP A 322 36.41 -39.88 -63.74
N PRO A 323 35.13 -40.13 -64.06
CA PRO A 323 34.63 -39.92 -65.43
C PRO A 323 34.61 -38.45 -65.87
N GLU A 324 34.55 -37.49 -64.94
CA GLU A 324 34.38 -36.06 -65.24
C GLU A 324 35.58 -35.23 -64.78
N TYR A 325 36.15 -35.54 -63.61
CA TYR A 325 37.22 -34.77 -62.97
C TYR A 325 38.52 -35.59 -62.88
N PHE A 326 39.25 -35.66 -64.00
CA PHE A 326 40.57 -36.26 -64.05
C PHE A 326 41.54 -35.39 -64.85
N VAL A 327 42.83 -35.54 -64.56
CA VAL A 327 43.90 -34.92 -65.35
C VAL A 327 44.08 -35.78 -66.60
N LYS A 328 43.84 -35.18 -67.79
CA LYS A 328 44.14 -35.83 -69.07
C LYS A 328 45.66 -35.97 -69.20
N ASP A 329 46.12 -37.12 -69.69
CA ASP A 329 47.55 -37.29 -69.96
C ASP A 329 47.90 -36.51 -71.24
N GLU A 330 49.14 -36.03 -71.37
CA GLU A 330 49.59 -35.14 -72.45
C GLU A 330 49.43 -35.75 -73.87
N ASP A 331 49.22 -37.07 -73.97
CA ASP A 331 49.02 -37.80 -75.23
C ASP A 331 47.56 -37.78 -75.74
N ASP A 332 46.59 -37.24 -74.99
CA ASP A 332 45.16 -37.18 -75.36
C ASP A 332 44.69 -35.76 -75.81
N VAL A 333 45.63 -34.90 -76.24
CA VAL A 333 45.33 -33.51 -76.69
C VAL A 333 45.34 -33.33 -78.22
N ASP A 334 45.57 -34.40 -78.99
CA ASP A 334 45.40 -34.38 -80.45
C ASP A 334 44.30 -35.36 -80.91
N GLU A 335 43.03 -34.93 -80.77
CA GLU A 335 41.94 -35.16 -81.75
C GLU A 335 40.77 -34.18 -81.55
#